data_AF-A0A271M5L0-F1
#
_entry.id   AF-A0A271M5L0-F1
#
_cell.length_a   1.000
_cell.length_b   1.000
_cell.length_c   1.000
_cell.angle_alpha   90.00
_cell.angle_beta   90.00
_cell.angle_gamma   90.00
#
_symmetry.space_group_name_H-M   'P 1'
#
loop_
_entity.id
_entity.type
_entity.pdbx_description
1 polymer ?
#
loop_
_entity_poly.entity_id
_entity_poly.type
_entity_poly.pdbx_seq_one_letter_code
_entity_poly.pdbx_strand_id
1 'polypeptide(L)'
;MRRINYFALFGVIFFNIVIFLGIAITLVSLLFSLWAIVVSFILSPIILIGVNQMGLQEFDIIKTILSGILFIVGIGLAPLAMKATRYLGAFFTKYIKYNKKVIYAK
;
A
#
# COMPACT_ATOMS: atom_id res chain seq x y z
N MET A 1 13.52 29.83 -20.26
CA MET A 1 13.16 29.37 -18.89
C MET A 1 11.65 29.45 -18.76
N ARG A 2 10.96 28.37 -18.36
CA ARG A 2 9.50 28.46 -18.11
C ARG A 2 9.29 29.28 -16.85
N ARG A 3 8.50 30.36 -16.94
CA ARG A 3 8.15 31.17 -15.76
C ARG A 3 7.21 30.36 -14.86
N ILE A 4 7.39 30.50 -13.56
CA ILE A 4 6.51 29.90 -12.56
C ILE A 4 5.29 30.80 -12.43
N ASN A 5 4.09 30.24 -12.56
CA ASN A 5 2.87 30.93 -12.19
C ASN A 5 2.63 30.76 -10.69
N TYR A 6 2.97 31.79 -9.90
CA TYR A 6 2.86 31.76 -8.44
C TYR A 6 1.43 31.59 -7.93
N PHE A 7 0.43 32.10 -8.68
CA PHE A 7 -0.98 31.91 -8.33
C PHE A 7 -1.39 30.44 -8.51
N ALA A 8 -0.98 29.83 -9.62
CA ALA A 8 -1.20 28.42 -9.87
C ALA A 8 -0.46 27.53 -8.85
N LEU A 9 0.77 27.92 -8.45
CA LEU A 9 1.52 27.25 -7.41
C LEU A 9 0.79 27.25 -6.07
N PHE A 10 0.30 28.42 -5.64
CA PHE A 10 -0.47 28.54 -4.40
C PHE A 10 -1.74 27.69 -4.43
N GLY A 11 -2.50 27.77 -5.54
CA GLY A 11 -3.72 26.97 -5.72
C GLY A 11 -3.46 25.45 -5.67
N VAL A 12 -2.39 24.97 -6.31
CA VAL A 12 -1.99 23.56 -6.28
C VAL A 12 -1.58 23.12 -4.87
N ILE A 13 -0.84 23.95 -4.12
CA ILE A 13 -0.46 23.63 -2.74
C ILE A 13 -1.70 23.55 -1.85
N PHE A 14 -2.58 24.55 -1.92
CA PHE A 14 -3.80 24.60 -1.10
C PHE A 14 -4.73 23.42 -1.41
N PHE A 15 -4.98 23.14 -2.70
CA PHE A 15 -5.79 21.99 -3.12
C PHE A 15 -5.18 20.66 -2.64
N ASN A 16 -3.85 20.54 -2.70
CA ASN A 16 -3.16 19.33 -2.25
C ASN A 16 -3.35 19.10 -0.75
N ILE A 17 -3.18 20.14 0.06
CA ILE A 17 -3.25 20.03 1.52
C ILE A 17 -4.70 19.80 1.99
N VAL A 18 -5.65 20.55 1.44
CA VAL A 18 -7.03 20.55 1.94
C VAL A 18 -7.84 19.37 1.40
N ILE A 19 -7.66 18.99 0.14
CA ILE A 19 -8.53 18.02 -0.53
C ILE A 19 -7.77 16.74 -0.86
N PHE A 20 -6.66 16.85 -1.59
CA PHE A 20 -5.98 15.67 -2.13
C PHE A 20 -5.30 14.82 -1.06
N LEU A 21 -4.78 15.44 0.01
CA LEU A 21 -4.01 14.74 1.04
C LEU A 21 -4.83 13.65 1.74
N GLY A 22 -6.11 13.92 2.05
CA GLY A 22 -6.99 12.91 2.67
C GLY A 22 -7.19 11.68 1.79
N ILE A 23 -7.40 11.90 0.48
CA ILE A 23 -7.53 10.83 -0.51
C ILE A 23 -6.20 10.05 -0.62
N ALA A 24 -5.09 10.77 -0.70
CA ALA A 24 -3.77 10.17 -0.83
C ALA A 24 -3.42 9.29 0.38
N ILE A 25 -3.63 9.79 1.60
CA ILE A 25 -3.41 9.03 2.84
C ILE A 25 -4.29 7.78 2.86
N THR A 26 -5.58 7.91 2.53
CA THR A 26 -6.51 6.78 2.51
C THR A 26 -6.03 5.68 1.56
N LEU A 27 -5.64 6.04 0.33
CA LEU A 27 -5.17 5.08 -0.67
C LEU A 27 -3.87 4.40 -0.25
N VAL A 28 -2.92 5.16 0.32
CA VAL A 28 -1.65 4.63 0.80
C VAL A 28 -1.86 3.71 2.00
N SER A 29 -2.68 4.10 2.97
CA SER A 29 -3.03 3.28 4.14
C SER A 29 -3.74 2.00 3.73
N LEU A 30 -4.65 2.05 2.75
CA LEU A 30 -5.32 0.85 2.24
C LEU A 30 -4.33 -0.11 1.59
N LEU A 31 -3.41 0.41 0.77
CA LEU A 31 -2.36 -0.40 0.15
C LEU A 31 -1.40 -1.00 1.19
N PHE A 32 -1.04 -0.23 2.22
CA PHE A 32 -0.22 -0.70 3.32
C PHE A 32 -0.92 -1.82 4.09
N SER A 33 -2.20 -1.66 4.44
CA SER A 33 -3.00 -2.71 5.08
C SER A 33 -3.09 -3.98 4.23
N LEU A 34 -3.25 -3.85 2.91
CA LEU A 34 -3.24 -4.99 1.99
C LEU A 34 -1.91 -5.74 2.06
N TRP A 35 -0.78 -5.03 2.03
CA TRP A 35 0.54 -5.66 2.17
C TRP A 35 0.75 -6.29 3.54
N ALA A 36 0.30 -5.65 4.62
CA ALA A 36 0.37 -6.21 5.97
C ALA A 36 -0.39 -7.54 6.06
N ILE A 37 -1.58 -7.64 5.47
CA ILE A 37 -2.35 -8.89 5.39
C ILE A 37 -1.58 -9.94 4.59
N VAL A 38 -1.10 -9.60 3.38
CA VAL A 38 -0.35 -10.52 2.51
C VAL A 38 0.87 -11.09 3.23
N VAL A 39 1.69 -10.23 3.83
CA VAL A 39 2.90 -10.64 4.54
C VAL A 39 2.55 -11.50 5.75
N SER A 40 1.56 -11.11 6.54
CA SER A 40 1.12 -11.89 7.71
C SER A 40 0.64 -13.29 7.32
N PHE A 41 -0.07 -13.40 6.21
CA PHE A 41 -0.58 -14.67 5.70
C PHE A 41 0.55 -15.56 5.16
N ILE A 42 1.49 -14.99 4.41
CA ILE A 42 2.69 -15.71 3.94
C ILE A 42 3.58 -16.17 5.10
N LEU A 43 3.68 -15.36 6.15
CA LEU A 43 4.49 -15.71 7.34
C LEU A 43 3.75 -16.61 8.32
N SER A 44 2.44 -16.81 8.18
CA SER A 44 1.60 -17.62 9.09
C SER A 44 2.20 -18.99 9.45
N PRO A 45 2.65 -19.84 8.50
CA PRO A 45 3.24 -21.14 8.85
C PRO A 45 4.57 -21.01 9.61
N ILE A 46 5.39 -20.00 9.27
CA ILE A 46 6.68 -19.74 9.95
C ILE A 46 6.42 -19.31 11.39
N ILE A 47 5.45 -18.42 11.59
CA ILE A 47 5.03 -17.95 12.93
C ILE A 47 4.52 -19.14 13.76
N LEU A 48 3.68 -20.01 13.18
CA LEU A 48 3.14 -21.18 13.87
C LEU A 48 4.25 -22.15 14.32
N ILE A 49 5.25 -22.40 13.46
CA ILE A 49 6.40 -23.23 13.82
C ILE A 49 7.19 -22.58 14.97
N GLY A 50 7.42 -21.27 14.91
CA GLY A 50 8.14 -20.53 15.95
C GLY A 50 7.46 -20.62 17.32
N VAL A 51 6.15 -20.37 17.39
CA VAL A 51 5.42 -20.42 18.68
C VAL A 51 5.34 -21.84 19.27
N ASN A 52 5.25 -22.87 18.42
CA ASN A 52 5.24 -24.26 18.87
C ASN A 52 6.63 -24.68 19.41
N GLN A 53 7.73 -24.29 18.74
CA GLN A 53 9.09 -24.61 19.20
C GLN A 53 9.47 -23.89 20.50
N MET A 54 8.96 -22.66 20.70
CA MET A 54 9.18 -21.90 21.94
C MET A 54 8.32 -22.38 23.11
N GLY A 55 7.41 -23.34 22.90
CA GLY A 55 6.47 -23.79 23.93
C GLY A 55 5.42 -22.72 24.31
N LEU A 56 5.24 -21.68 23.49
CA LEU A 56 4.25 -20.62 23.72
C LEU A 56 2.83 -21.08 23.37
N GLN A 57 2.71 -22.14 22.57
CA GLN A 57 1.45 -22.72 22.18
C GLN A 57 1.59 -24.23 21.96
N GLU A 58 0.57 -25.00 22.34
CA GLU A 58 0.49 -26.43 21.99
C GLU A 58 0.23 -26.64 20.50
N PHE A 59 0.74 -27.77 20.01
CA PHE A 59 0.52 -28.20 18.63
C PHE A 59 -0.95 -28.54 18.41
N ASP A 60 -1.51 -28.02 17.31
CA ASP A 60 -2.89 -28.23 16.92
C ASP A 60 -2.96 -28.42 15.39
N ILE A 61 -3.58 -29.53 14.98
CA ILE A 61 -3.74 -29.91 13.57
C ILE A 61 -4.60 -28.89 12.82
N ILE A 62 -5.66 -28.38 13.44
CA ILE A 62 -6.57 -27.40 12.83
C ILE A 62 -5.82 -26.10 12.57
N LYS A 63 -5.04 -25.61 13.56
CA LYS A 63 -4.21 -24.40 13.39
C LYS A 63 -3.16 -24.58 12.30
N THR A 64 -2.59 -25.78 12.19
CA THR A 64 -1.62 -26.12 11.14
C THR A 64 -2.26 -26.04 9.75
N ILE A 65 -3.44 -26.65 9.56
CA ILE A 65 -4.18 -26.59 8.30
C ILE A 65 -4.56 -25.15 7.96
N LEU A 66 -5.09 -24.40 8.93
CA LEU A 66 -5.46 -22.99 8.73
C LEU A 66 -4.25 -22.13 8.32
N SER A 67 -3.08 -22.34 8.93
CA SER A 67 -1.86 -21.63 8.54
C SER A 67 -1.45 -21.91 7.09
N GLY A 68 -1.63 -23.16 6.63
CA GLY A 68 -1.39 -23.54 5.24
C GLY A 68 -2.38 -22.89 4.27
N ILE A 69 -3.66 -22.81 4.64
CA ILE A 69 -4.68 -22.11 3.84
C ILE A 69 -4.34 -20.62 3.75
N LEU A 70 -4.05 -19.97 4.88
CA LEU A 70 -3.65 -18.56 4.92
C LEU A 70 -2.42 -18.32 4.05
N PHE A 71 -1.41 -19.20 4.11
CA PHE A 71 -0.22 -19.12 3.27
C PHE A 71 -0.56 -19.09 1.77
N ILE A 72 -1.38 -20.04 1.31
CA ILE A 72 -1.83 -20.12 -0.09
C ILE A 72 -2.59 -18.85 -0.48
N VAL A 73 -3.50 -18.38 0.37
CA VAL A 73 -4.25 -17.14 0.14
C VAL A 73 -3.29 -15.94 0.07
N GLY A 74 -2.30 -15.86 0.94
CA GLY A 74 -1.28 -14.81 0.94
C GLY A 74 -0.49 -14.76 -0.36
N ILE A 75 -0.02 -15.91 -0.86
CA ILE A 75 0.65 -16.01 -2.16
C ILE A 75 -0.30 -15.58 -3.29
N GLY A 76 -1.56 -15.99 -3.26
CA GLY A 76 -2.57 -15.61 -4.26
C GLY A 76 -2.90 -14.11 -4.25
N LEU A 77 -2.85 -13.46 -3.09
CA LEU A 77 -3.10 -12.02 -2.93
C LEU A 77 -1.86 -11.17 -3.28
N ALA A 78 -0.64 -11.69 -3.17
CA ALA A 78 0.59 -10.97 -3.51
C ALA A 78 0.58 -10.32 -4.91
N PRO A 79 0.23 -11.00 -6.02
CA PRO A 79 0.18 -10.36 -7.34
C PRO A 79 -0.87 -9.25 -7.42
N LEU A 80 -1.97 -9.36 -6.67
CA LEU A 80 -2.97 -8.29 -6.59
C LEU A 80 -2.39 -7.06 -5.86
N ALA A 81 -1.71 -7.25 -4.73
CA ALA A 81 -1.03 -6.18 -4.00
C ALA A 81 0.04 -5.49 -4.86
N MET A 82 0.82 -6.26 -5.64
CA MET A 82 1.79 -5.72 -6.58
C MET A 82 1.14 -4.90 -7.70
N LYS A 83 0.02 -5.38 -8.28
CA LYS A 83 -0.75 -4.61 -9.28
C LYS A 83 -1.26 -3.31 -8.67
N ALA A 84 -1.89 -3.36 -7.50
CA ALA A 84 -2.39 -2.17 -6.79
C ALA A 84 -1.28 -1.15 -6.54
N THR A 85 -0.09 -1.62 -6.13
CA THR A 85 1.10 -0.77 -5.92
C THR A 85 1.50 -0.06 -7.22
N ARG A 86 1.58 -0.78 -8.34
CA ARG A 86 1.93 -0.19 -9.65
C ARG A 86 0.90 0.82 -10.12
N TYR A 87 -0.39 0.51 -9.97
CA TYR A 87 -1.47 1.42 -10.33
C TYR A 87 -1.43 2.71 -9.51
N LEU A 88 -1.24 2.59 -8.19
CA LEU A 88 -1.17 3.74 -7.31
C LEU A 88 0.06 4.61 -7.59
N GLY A 89 1.23 3.99 -7.85
CA GLY A 89 2.44 4.69 -8.25
C GLY A 89 2.29 5.44 -9.58
N ALA A 90 1.65 4.80 -10.58
CA ALA A 90 1.35 5.44 -11.86
C ALA A 90 0.37 6.61 -11.71
N PHE A 91 -0.66 6.46 -10.86
CA PHE A 91 -1.61 7.51 -10.54
C PHE A 91 -0.92 8.74 -9.93
N PHE A 92 -0.10 8.56 -8.88
CA PHE A 92 0.62 9.66 -8.26
C PHE A 92 1.63 10.32 -9.21
N THR A 93 2.32 9.54 -10.04
CA THR A 93 3.24 10.08 -11.06
C THR A 93 2.50 10.96 -12.06
N LYS A 94 1.35 10.50 -12.56
CA LYS A 94 0.50 11.26 -13.48
C LYS A 94 -0.03 12.54 -12.80
N TYR A 95 -0.42 12.45 -11.54
CA TYR A 95 -0.87 13.58 -10.74
C TYR A 95 0.22 14.66 -10.55
N ILE A 96 1.44 14.27 -10.17
CA ILE A 96 2.57 15.19 -10.05
C ILE A 96 2.89 15.85 -11.40
N LYS A 97 2.84 15.08 -12.50
CA LYS A 97 3.06 15.62 -13.86
C LYS A 97 1.99 16.65 -14.23
N TYR A 98 0.74 16.43 -13.84
CA TYR A 98 -0.35 17.39 -14.01
C TYR A 98 -0.08 18.69 -13.23
N ASN A 99 0.23 18.58 -11.94
CA ASN A 99 0.55 19.74 -11.08
C ASN A 99 1.72 20.54 -11.65
N LYS A 100 2.78 19.86 -12.11
CA LYS A 100 3.92 20.51 -12.78
C LYS A 100 3.49 21.23 -14.07
N LYS A 101 2.62 20.64 -14.88
CA LYS A 101 2.12 21.30 -16.11
C LYS A 101 1.33 22.57 -15.78
N VAL A 102 0.55 22.56 -14.71
CA VAL A 102 -0.25 23.72 -14.25
C VAL A 102 0.65 24.84 -13.73
N ILE A 103 1.66 24.52 -12.91
CA ILE A 103 2.58 25.51 -12.31
C ILE A 103 3.47 26.19 -13.36
N TYR A 104 3.95 25.41 -14.34
CA TYR A 104 4.83 25.87 -15.41
C TYR A 104 4.07 26.09 -16.73
N ALA A 105 2.76 26.33 -16.67
CA ALA A 105 1.97 26.73 -17.83
C ALA A 105 2.52 28.07 -18.36
N LYS A 106 2.62 28.17 -19.70
CA LYS A 106 3.16 29.34 -20.40
C LYS A 106 2.41 30.62 -20.03
#